data_AF-A0A970CPX9-F1
#
_entry.id   AF-A0A970CPX9-F1
#
_cell.length_a   1.000
_cell.length_b   1.000
_cell.length_c   1.000
_cell.angle_alpha   90.00
_cell.angle_beta   90.00
_cell.angle_gamma   90.00
#
_symmetry.space_group_name_H-M   'P 1'
#
loop_
_entity.id
_entity.type
_entity.pdbx_description
1 polymer ?
#
loop_
_entity_poly.entity_id
_entity_poly.type
_entity_poly.pdbx_seq_one_letter_code
_entity_poly.pdbx_strand_id
1 'polypeptide(L)'
;LGVESRKLSPDELTAKMKEVTITRNSPSPISGKAILRDGRTGEPFDQPVTVGNIYMLKLIHLVEDKVHARATGPYSLISQQPLGGKAQFGGQRFGEMEVWSLEAYGAAHNLQEVLTIKSDDVAGRAKTYEAIVKGEDILPPGVPESFKVLVKELQSLGLAIEVINEEEKVIQADKIQESSEFEGSSSTIMVSGNEETDDIESKIEDLIGGDSFLDSINIDSNEKGNDSLESEVD
;
A
#
# COMPACT_ATOMS: atom_id res chain seq x y z
N LEU A 1 43.26 -36.79 -15.02
CA LEU A 1 42.71 -37.70 -16.06
C LEU A 1 43.75 -38.68 -16.65
N GLY A 2 45.03 -38.65 -16.24
CA GLY A 2 46.03 -39.65 -16.63
C GLY A 2 46.47 -39.62 -18.10
N VAL A 3 46.13 -38.57 -18.85
CA VAL A 3 46.50 -38.39 -20.26
C VAL A 3 47.55 -37.28 -20.34
N GLU A 4 48.67 -37.53 -21.01
CA GLU A 4 49.71 -36.53 -21.24
C GLU A 4 49.18 -35.40 -22.13
N SER A 5 49.05 -34.19 -21.58
CA SER A 5 48.53 -33.02 -22.28
C SER A 5 49.61 -32.13 -22.92
N ARG A 6 50.90 -32.39 -22.65
CA ARG A 6 52.01 -31.48 -22.98
C ARG A 6 52.43 -31.46 -24.46
N LYS A 7 51.98 -32.42 -25.28
CA LYS A 7 52.38 -32.59 -26.70
C LYS A 7 51.24 -32.34 -27.70
N LEU A 8 50.05 -31.97 -27.23
CA LEU A 8 48.85 -31.81 -28.06
C LEU A 8 48.68 -30.35 -28.45
N SER A 9 48.24 -30.10 -29.69
CA SER A 9 47.77 -28.77 -30.11
C SER A 9 46.46 -28.39 -29.37
N PRO A 10 46.11 -27.09 -29.29
CA PRO A 10 44.88 -26.65 -28.62
C PRO A 10 43.58 -27.32 -29.15
N ASP A 11 43.54 -27.59 -30.45
CA ASP A 11 42.38 -28.21 -31.11
C ASP A 11 42.30 -29.72 -30.82
N GLU A 12 43.44 -30.42 -30.82
CA GLU A 12 43.50 -31.84 -30.44
C GLU A 12 43.19 -32.04 -28.96
N LEU A 13 43.59 -31.09 -28.11
CA LEU A 13 43.32 -31.11 -26.68
C LEU A 13 41.82 -31.01 -26.38
N THR A 14 41.09 -30.13 -27.07
CA THR A 14 39.63 -29.99 -26.89
C THR A 14 38.86 -31.21 -27.42
N ALA A 15 39.31 -31.82 -28.51
CA ALA A 15 38.75 -33.08 -29.01
C ALA A 15 38.95 -34.24 -28.02
N LYS A 16 40.19 -34.39 -27.50
CA LYS A 16 40.52 -35.41 -26.48
C LYS A 16 39.75 -35.18 -25.17
N MET A 17 39.50 -33.92 -24.80
CA MET A 17 38.64 -33.60 -23.65
C MET A 17 37.21 -34.08 -23.83
N LYS A 18 36.59 -33.80 -24.99
CA LYS A 18 35.22 -34.26 -25.28
C LYS A 18 35.12 -35.79 -25.22
N GLU A 19 36.09 -36.49 -25.82
CA GLU A 19 36.18 -37.95 -25.80
C GLU A 19 36.25 -38.50 -24.37
N VAL A 20 37.15 -37.95 -23.55
CA VAL A 20 37.36 -38.42 -22.16
C VAL A 20 36.17 -38.06 -21.26
N THR A 21 35.55 -36.90 -21.44
CA THR A 21 34.37 -36.50 -20.68
C THR A 21 33.16 -37.38 -20.98
N ILE A 22 32.94 -37.78 -22.24
CA ILE A 22 31.87 -38.72 -22.62
C ILE A 22 32.17 -40.13 -22.08
N THR A 23 33.41 -40.61 -22.25
CA THR A 23 33.76 -41.99 -21.89
C THR A 23 33.78 -42.22 -20.38
N ARG A 24 34.22 -41.21 -19.60
CA ARG A 24 34.39 -41.34 -18.14
C ARG A 24 33.30 -40.64 -17.34
N ASN A 25 32.30 -40.02 -17.98
CA ASN A 25 31.25 -39.21 -17.34
C ASN A 25 31.78 -38.28 -16.23
N SER A 26 32.97 -37.71 -16.44
CA SER A 26 33.67 -36.90 -15.44
C SER A 26 34.11 -35.58 -16.07
N PRO A 27 33.84 -34.43 -15.43
CA PRO A 27 34.22 -33.13 -15.96
C PRO A 27 35.75 -33.03 -16.04
N SER A 28 36.25 -32.55 -17.17
CA SER A 28 37.68 -32.27 -17.31
C SER A 28 38.07 -31.13 -16.38
N PRO A 29 39.18 -31.23 -15.61
CA PRO A 29 39.62 -30.16 -14.71
C PRO A 29 39.97 -28.85 -15.45
N ILE A 30 40.15 -28.89 -16.76
CA ILE A 30 40.47 -27.70 -17.60
C ILE A 30 39.20 -26.96 -18.04
N SER A 31 38.10 -27.68 -18.28
CA SER A 31 36.84 -27.07 -18.72
C SER A 31 35.87 -26.84 -17.55
N GLY A 32 35.89 -27.72 -16.54
CA GLY A 32 34.93 -27.70 -15.41
C GLY A 32 33.48 -28.01 -15.82
N LYS A 33 33.23 -28.27 -17.11
CA LYS A 33 31.90 -28.51 -17.68
C LYS A 33 31.66 -29.98 -17.99
N ALA A 34 30.41 -30.41 -17.83
CA ALA A 34 29.91 -31.74 -18.17
C ALA A 34 28.57 -31.64 -18.92
N ILE A 35 28.26 -32.64 -19.75
CA ILE A 35 26.95 -32.74 -20.40
C ILE A 35 25.99 -33.34 -19.37
N LEU A 36 25.03 -32.56 -18.92
CA LEU A 36 23.95 -33.02 -18.05
C LEU A 36 22.77 -33.54 -18.88
N ARG A 37 21.91 -34.34 -18.26
CA ARG A 37 20.63 -34.78 -18.82
C ARG A 37 19.50 -34.24 -17.96
N ASP A 38 18.38 -33.86 -18.58
CA ASP A 38 17.19 -33.47 -17.86
C ASP A 38 16.59 -34.69 -17.13
N GLY A 39 16.38 -34.56 -15.82
CA GLY A 39 15.82 -35.62 -14.99
C GLY A 39 14.33 -35.89 -15.24
N ARG A 40 13.63 -35.01 -15.95
CA ARG A 40 12.21 -35.19 -16.30
C ARG A 40 12.00 -35.90 -17.63
N THR A 41 12.82 -35.57 -18.65
CA THR A 41 12.66 -36.06 -20.04
C THR A 41 13.73 -37.08 -20.47
N GLY A 42 14.92 -37.06 -19.86
CA GLY A 42 16.04 -37.93 -20.19
C GLY A 42 16.94 -37.43 -21.34
N GLU A 43 16.57 -36.32 -21.98
CA GLU A 43 17.33 -35.70 -23.06
C GLU A 43 18.56 -34.93 -22.53
N PRO A 44 19.69 -34.87 -23.28
CA PRO A 44 20.85 -34.08 -22.90
C PRO A 44 20.57 -32.57 -23.07
N PHE A 45 21.14 -31.74 -22.20
CA PHE A 45 21.08 -30.28 -22.38
C PHE A 45 21.90 -29.84 -23.61
N ASP A 46 21.44 -28.80 -24.31
CA ASP A 46 22.07 -28.27 -25.54
C ASP A 46 23.52 -27.80 -25.33
N GLN A 47 23.83 -27.30 -24.13
CA GLN A 47 25.15 -26.77 -23.79
C GLN A 47 25.73 -27.47 -22.55
N PRO A 48 27.06 -27.66 -22.50
CA PRO A 48 27.71 -28.27 -21.35
C PRO A 48 27.68 -27.33 -20.14
N VAL A 49 27.27 -27.86 -18.99
CA VAL A 49 27.03 -27.11 -17.74
C VAL A 49 28.23 -27.27 -16.81
N THR A 50 28.62 -26.19 -16.12
CA THR A 50 29.69 -26.24 -15.10
C THR A 50 29.19 -27.00 -13.88
N VAL A 51 29.90 -28.08 -13.51
CA VAL A 51 29.56 -28.91 -12.35
C VAL A 51 30.76 -28.97 -11.43
N GLY A 52 30.55 -28.70 -10.15
CA GLY A 52 31.59 -28.73 -9.14
C GLY A 52 31.02 -28.92 -7.76
N ASN A 53 31.91 -29.22 -6.81
CA ASN A 53 31.55 -29.35 -5.41
C ASN A 53 31.65 -27.97 -4.76
N ILE A 54 30.51 -27.40 -4.40
CA ILE A 54 30.43 -26.12 -3.69
C ILE A 54 30.10 -26.41 -2.24
N TYR A 55 30.83 -25.78 -1.32
CA TYR A 55 30.49 -25.79 0.10
C TYR A 55 29.39 -24.74 0.35
N MET A 56 28.15 -25.20 0.53
CA MET A 56 27.01 -24.32 0.80
C MET A 56 26.74 -24.24 2.30
N LEU A 57 26.55 -23.02 2.79
CA LEU A 57 26.19 -22.75 4.18
C LEU A 57 24.69 -22.49 4.30
N LYS A 58 24.04 -23.17 5.26
CA LYS A 58 22.67 -22.87 5.67
C LYS A 58 22.72 -21.81 6.77
N LEU A 59 22.24 -20.60 6.46
CA LEU A 59 22.11 -19.53 7.45
C LEU A 59 20.91 -19.79 8.37
N ILE A 60 20.95 -19.19 9.57
CA ILE A 60 19.90 -19.33 10.59
C ILE A 60 18.57 -18.64 10.22
N HIS A 61 18.49 -17.95 9.08
CA HIS A 61 17.30 -17.21 8.66
C HIS A 61 16.26 -18.14 8.01
N LEU A 62 15.57 -18.92 8.83
CA LEU A 62 14.51 -19.82 8.38
C LEU A 62 13.18 -19.08 8.23
N VAL A 63 12.37 -19.55 7.28
CA VAL A 63 11.03 -18.99 7.02
C VAL A 63 10.09 -19.27 8.19
N GLU A 64 10.26 -20.40 8.87
CA GLU A 64 9.51 -20.79 10.07
C GLU A 64 9.52 -19.68 11.14
N ASP A 65 10.67 -19.02 11.32
CA ASP A 65 10.82 -17.92 12.27
C ASP A 65 10.26 -16.59 11.77
N LYS A 66 10.04 -16.43 10.46
CA LYS A 66 9.61 -15.17 9.82
C LYS A 66 8.13 -15.09 9.52
N VAL A 67 7.44 -16.22 9.36
CA VAL A 67 5.99 -16.22 9.12
C VAL A 67 5.27 -15.75 10.39
N HIS A 68 4.36 -14.79 10.21
CA HIS A 68 3.50 -14.25 11.26
C HIS A 68 2.19 -13.77 10.64
N ALA A 69 1.08 -14.06 11.31
CA ALA A 69 -0.25 -13.62 10.91
C ALA A 69 -1.04 -13.20 12.15
N ARG A 70 -1.89 -12.18 11.99
CA ARG A 70 -2.74 -11.65 13.05
C ARG A 70 -4.13 -11.41 12.51
N ALA A 71 -5.13 -11.85 13.26
CA ALA A 71 -6.53 -11.47 13.07
C ALA A 71 -6.95 -10.47 14.16
N THR A 72 -7.03 -10.93 15.41
CA THR A 72 -7.23 -10.09 16.60
C THR A 72 -6.07 -10.31 17.58
N GLY A 73 -5.93 -9.43 18.58
CA GLY A 73 -4.82 -9.50 19.52
C GLY A 73 -4.81 -8.37 20.53
N PRO A 74 -3.73 -8.21 21.32
CA PRO A 74 -3.62 -7.14 22.30
C PRO A 74 -3.43 -5.76 21.64
N TYR A 75 -3.90 -4.74 22.36
CA TYR A 75 -3.85 -3.34 21.95
C TYR A 75 -3.11 -2.51 22.99
N SER A 76 -2.56 -1.37 22.56
CA SER A 76 -1.97 -0.37 23.44
C SER A 76 -3.02 0.23 24.38
N LEU A 77 -2.65 0.49 25.63
CA LEU A 77 -3.56 1.10 26.60
C LEU A 77 -3.94 2.54 26.23
N ILE A 78 -2.99 3.29 25.64
CA ILE A 78 -3.13 4.73 25.39
C ILE A 78 -3.78 4.97 24.03
N SER A 79 -3.12 4.57 22.95
CA SER A 79 -3.59 4.82 21.58
C SER A 79 -4.62 3.82 21.08
N GLN A 80 -4.91 2.76 21.84
CA GLN A 80 -5.80 1.67 21.41
C GLN A 80 -5.40 0.97 20.10
N GLN A 81 -4.18 1.22 19.59
CA GLN A 81 -3.65 0.60 18.38
C GLN A 81 -3.09 -0.80 18.64
N PRO A 82 -3.06 -1.67 17.61
CA PRO A 82 -2.41 -2.98 17.67
C PRO A 82 -0.95 -2.89 18.15
N LEU A 83 -0.55 -3.72 19.11
CA LEU A 83 0.87 -3.79 19.52
C LEU A 83 1.78 -4.22 18.37
N GLY A 84 3.07 -3.90 18.45
CA GLY A 84 4.08 -4.25 17.43
C GLY A 84 4.84 -5.55 17.75
N GLY A 85 5.31 -6.23 16.71
CA GLY A 85 6.27 -7.34 16.82
C GLY A 85 5.65 -8.73 16.98
N LYS A 86 6.30 -9.73 16.37
CA LYS A 86 5.84 -11.14 16.36
C LYS A 86 5.63 -11.72 17.77
N ALA A 87 6.52 -11.39 18.71
CA ALA A 87 6.48 -11.94 20.07
C ALA A 87 5.23 -11.52 20.88
N GLN A 88 4.63 -10.38 20.56
CA GLN A 88 3.45 -9.84 21.25
C GLN A 88 2.16 -10.08 20.48
N PHE A 89 2.18 -10.99 19.50
CA PHE A 89 1.10 -11.14 18.50
C PHE A 89 0.74 -9.80 17.87
N GLY A 90 1.78 -9.03 17.54
CA GLY A 90 1.65 -7.68 17.03
C GLY A 90 1.09 -7.60 15.62
N GLY A 91 0.52 -6.44 15.28
CA GLY A 91 0.05 -6.12 13.94
C GLY A 91 1.18 -5.65 13.05
N GLN A 92 0.89 -5.60 11.75
CA GLN A 92 1.79 -4.97 10.79
C GLN A 92 1.60 -3.45 10.84
N ARG A 93 2.70 -2.70 10.74
CA ARG A 93 2.62 -1.26 10.57
C ARG A 93 2.17 -0.96 9.14
N PHE A 94 1.06 -0.26 9.02
CA PHE A 94 0.67 0.44 7.80
C PHE A 94 1.20 1.87 7.92
N GLY A 95 2.23 2.20 7.15
CA GLY A 95 2.94 3.46 7.24
C GLY A 95 2.40 4.51 6.26
N GLU A 96 3.00 5.69 6.33
CA GLU A 96 2.67 6.84 5.48
C GLU A 96 2.85 6.54 3.99
N MET A 97 3.90 5.79 3.62
CA MET A 97 4.14 5.40 2.22
C MET A 97 3.05 4.46 1.69
N GLU A 98 2.52 3.58 2.53
CA GLU A 98 1.42 2.70 2.15
C GLU A 98 0.08 3.45 2.08
N VAL A 99 -0.12 4.47 2.93
CA VAL A 99 -1.26 5.39 2.84
C VAL A 99 -1.24 6.14 1.50
N TRP A 100 -0.11 6.74 1.12
CA TRP A 100 0.03 7.42 -0.18
C TRP A 100 -0.29 6.50 -1.35
N SER A 101 0.09 5.23 -1.24
CA SER A 101 -0.21 4.24 -2.27
C SER A 101 -1.72 4.06 -2.43
N LEU A 102 -2.48 3.91 -1.33
CA LEU A 102 -3.95 3.77 -1.39
C LEU A 102 -4.65 5.04 -1.85
N GLU A 103 -4.15 6.21 -1.44
CA GLU A 103 -4.66 7.51 -1.89
C GLU A 103 -4.48 7.68 -3.41
N ALA A 104 -3.31 7.32 -3.94
CA ALA A 104 -3.04 7.37 -5.38
C ALA A 104 -3.95 6.43 -6.19
N TYR A 105 -4.34 5.28 -5.61
CA TYR A 105 -5.31 4.38 -6.21
C TYR A 105 -6.77 4.86 -6.08
N GLY A 106 -7.05 5.89 -5.28
CA GLY A 106 -8.41 6.33 -4.98
C GLY A 106 -9.20 5.34 -4.11
N ALA A 107 -8.51 4.48 -3.36
CA ALA A 107 -9.13 3.43 -2.55
C ALA A 107 -9.61 3.96 -1.18
N ALA A 108 -10.54 4.93 -1.21
CA ALA A 108 -10.97 5.67 -0.02
C ALA A 108 -11.55 4.76 1.09
N HIS A 109 -12.44 3.81 0.74
CA HIS A 109 -13.02 2.89 1.72
C HIS A 109 -11.99 1.97 2.35
N ASN A 110 -11.03 1.47 1.58
CA ASN A 110 -9.97 0.61 2.12
C ASN A 110 -9.05 1.39 3.06
N LEU A 111 -8.71 2.63 2.71
CA LEU A 111 -7.92 3.50 3.56
C LEU A 111 -8.64 3.81 4.87
N GLN A 112 -9.92 4.17 4.78
CA GLN A 112 -10.76 4.42 5.95
C GLN A 112 -10.86 3.20 6.86
N GLU A 113 -11.08 2.01 6.29
CA GLU A 113 -11.17 0.74 7.02
C GLU A 113 -9.88 0.41 7.78
N VAL A 114 -8.73 0.62 7.14
CA VAL A 114 -7.41 0.38 7.73
C VAL A 114 -7.12 1.36 8.88
N LEU A 115 -7.50 2.63 8.73
CA LEU A 115 -7.25 3.66 9.75
C LEU A 115 -8.21 3.61 10.94
N THR A 116 -9.39 3.01 10.80
CA THR A 116 -10.46 3.01 11.82
C THR A 116 -10.68 1.62 12.41
N ILE A 117 -11.60 0.83 11.85
CA ILE A 117 -12.09 -0.44 12.39
C ILE A 117 -11.01 -1.53 12.51
N LYS A 118 -9.94 -1.45 11.71
CA LYS A 118 -8.79 -2.37 11.80
C LYS A 118 -7.68 -1.88 12.75
N SER A 119 -7.76 -0.65 13.25
CA SER A 119 -6.72 -0.03 14.07
C SER A 119 -7.21 0.29 15.49
N ASP A 120 -7.84 1.45 15.69
CA ASP A 120 -8.06 2.06 17.00
C ASP A 120 -9.51 2.43 17.32
N ASP A 121 -10.46 2.19 16.42
CA ASP A 121 -11.89 2.33 16.74
C ASP A 121 -12.35 1.18 17.64
N VAL A 122 -12.37 1.43 18.96
CA VAL A 122 -12.69 0.43 19.99
C VAL A 122 -14.11 -0.11 19.84
N ALA A 123 -15.08 0.75 19.50
CA ALA A 123 -16.47 0.35 19.34
C ALA A 123 -16.70 -0.27 17.96
N GLY A 124 -16.13 0.33 16.92
CA GLY A 124 -16.22 -0.13 15.54
C GLY A 124 -15.62 -1.52 15.34
N ARG A 125 -14.47 -1.82 15.94
CA ARG A 125 -13.83 -3.15 15.79
C ARG A 125 -14.65 -4.28 16.40
N ALA A 126 -15.30 -4.05 17.55
CA ALA A 126 -16.15 -5.05 18.20
C ALA A 126 -17.41 -5.32 17.37
N LYS A 127 -18.09 -4.26 16.93
CA LYS A 127 -19.27 -4.36 16.05
C LYS A 127 -18.94 -5.01 14.71
N THR A 128 -17.80 -4.65 14.11
CA THR A 128 -17.34 -5.25 12.84
C THR A 128 -17.07 -6.74 13.00
N TYR A 129 -16.44 -7.14 14.10
CA TYR A 129 -16.22 -8.57 14.37
C TYR A 129 -17.55 -9.33 14.50
N GLU A 130 -18.52 -8.77 15.22
CA GLU A 130 -19.86 -9.36 15.33
C GLU A 130 -20.58 -9.43 13.99
N ALA A 131 -20.52 -8.36 13.17
CA ALA A 131 -21.12 -8.32 11.84
C ALA A 131 -20.52 -9.38 10.91
N ILE A 132 -19.20 -9.53 10.91
CA ILE A 132 -18.49 -10.57 10.12
C ILE A 132 -18.93 -11.97 10.56
N VAL A 133 -19.08 -12.21 11.86
CA VAL A 133 -19.52 -13.52 12.38
C VAL A 133 -20.98 -13.81 12.02
N LYS A 134 -21.84 -12.80 11.99
CA LYS A 134 -23.26 -12.92 11.62
C LYS A 134 -23.51 -12.90 10.09
N GLY A 135 -22.54 -12.44 9.30
CA GLY A 135 -22.71 -12.20 7.87
C GLY A 135 -23.58 -10.97 7.57
N GLU A 136 -23.59 -10.00 8.48
CA GLU A 136 -24.29 -8.71 8.32
C GLU A 136 -23.35 -7.66 7.71
N ASP A 137 -23.93 -6.59 7.16
CA ASP A 137 -23.15 -5.48 6.61
C ASP A 137 -22.40 -4.72 7.72
N ILE A 138 -21.19 -4.25 7.38
CA ILE A 138 -20.33 -3.51 8.30
C ILE A 138 -20.86 -2.08 8.44
N LEU A 139 -21.05 -1.64 9.69
CA LEU A 139 -21.47 -0.28 10.01
C LEU A 139 -20.38 0.75 9.66
N PRO A 140 -20.76 2.00 9.34
CA PRO A 140 -19.79 3.05 9.07
C PRO A 140 -18.87 3.29 10.29
N PRO A 141 -17.57 3.53 10.06
CA PRO A 141 -16.60 3.70 11.12
C PRO A 141 -16.79 5.00 11.90
N GLY A 142 -16.41 4.98 13.18
CA GLY A 142 -16.43 6.17 14.04
C GLY A 142 -15.12 6.97 13.99
N VAL A 143 -14.99 7.91 14.92
CA VAL A 143 -13.76 8.70 15.09
C VAL A 143 -12.68 7.88 15.80
N PRO A 144 -11.45 7.82 15.24
CA PRO A 144 -10.29 7.16 15.83
C PRO A 144 -9.97 7.61 17.26
N GLU A 145 -9.58 6.68 18.12
CA GLU A 145 -9.19 7.02 19.48
C GLU A 145 -7.87 7.82 19.51
N SER A 146 -6.96 7.57 18.57
CA SER A 146 -5.71 8.35 18.44
C SER A 146 -5.98 9.84 18.20
N PHE A 147 -7.05 10.18 17.47
CA PHE A 147 -7.43 11.58 17.25
C PHE A 147 -7.94 12.23 18.54
N LYS A 148 -8.72 11.50 19.36
CA LYS A 148 -9.16 12.02 20.66
C LYS A 148 -8.00 12.26 21.60
N VAL A 149 -7.03 11.32 21.63
CA VAL A 149 -5.80 11.48 22.42
C VAL A 149 -5.05 12.74 21.96
N LEU A 150 -4.89 12.95 20.65
CA LEU A 150 -4.28 14.16 20.10
C LEU A 150 -4.97 15.45 20.57
N VAL A 151 -6.30 15.50 20.52
CA VAL A 151 -7.06 16.69 20.98
C VAL A 151 -6.82 16.96 22.47
N LYS A 152 -6.84 15.91 23.31
CA LYS A 152 -6.57 16.07 24.75
C LYS A 152 -5.11 16.47 25.02
N GLU A 153 -4.15 15.96 24.25
CA GLU A 153 -2.74 16.36 24.36
C GLU A 153 -2.55 17.84 24.01
N LEU A 154 -3.18 18.33 22.94
CA LEU A 154 -3.11 19.75 22.59
C LEU A 154 -3.83 20.65 23.62
N GLN A 155 -4.96 20.20 24.16
CA GLN A 155 -5.64 20.89 25.27
C GLN A 155 -4.77 20.96 26.53
N SER A 156 -3.97 19.93 26.80
CA SER A 156 -3.03 19.92 27.94
C SER A 156 -1.93 20.97 27.83
N LEU A 157 -1.62 21.44 26.60
CA LEU A 157 -0.69 22.54 26.34
C LEU A 157 -1.33 23.92 26.55
N GLY A 158 -2.63 23.98 26.85
CA GLY A 158 -3.38 25.23 26.99
C GLY A 158 -3.98 25.76 25.68
N LEU A 159 -4.02 24.93 24.62
CA LEU A 159 -4.69 25.28 23.37
C LEU A 159 -6.19 24.94 23.47
N ALA A 160 -7.05 25.91 23.18
CA ALA A 160 -8.49 25.69 23.07
C ALA A 160 -8.80 25.08 21.70
N ILE A 161 -8.99 23.76 21.65
CA ILE A 161 -9.36 23.04 20.43
C ILE A 161 -10.77 22.49 20.61
N GLU A 162 -11.63 22.86 19.67
CA GLU A 162 -13.04 22.47 19.61
C GLU A 162 -13.35 21.95 18.21
N VAL A 163 -14.18 20.91 18.13
CA VAL A 163 -14.67 20.38 16.86
C VAL A 163 -15.99 21.07 16.58
N ILE A 164 -16.05 21.86 15.52
CA ILE A 164 -17.26 22.55 15.08
C ILE A 164 -17.92 21.80 13.93
N ASN A 165 -19.25 21.85 13.86
CA ASN A 165 -20.01 21.42 12.69
C ASN A 165 -20.25 22.60 11.73
N GLU A 166 -20.86 22.35 10.57
CA GLU A 166 -21.22 23.39 9.59
C GLU A 166 -22.11 24.50 10.17
N GLU A 167 -22.87 24.22 11.22
CA GLU A 167 -23.69 25.21 11.95
C GLU A 167 -22.92 25.96 13.06
N GLU A 168 -21.58 25.90 13.06
CA GLU A 168 -20.67 26.46 14.09
C GLU A 168 -20.98 26.00 15.53
N LYS A 169 -21.73 24.91 15.67
CA LYS A 169 -22.01 24.31 16.98
C LYS A 169 -20.84 23.47 17.43
N VAL A 170 -20.39 23.72 18.65
CA VAL A 170 -19.32 22.97 19.31
C VAL A 170 -19.80 21.55 19.62
N ILE A 171 -19.15 20.58 19.01
CA ILE A 171 -19.30 19.17 19.30
C ILE A 171 -18.22 18.79 20.32
N GLN A 172 -18.65 18.34 21.50
CA GLN A 172 -17.71 17.77 22.47
C GLN A 172 -17.13 16.47 21.89
N ALA A 173 -15.80 16.38 21.83
CA ALA A 173 -15.07 15.22 21.29
C ALA A 173 -15.49 13.88 21.95
N ASP A 174 -15.93 13.95 23.21
CA ASP A 174 -16.37 12.80 23.99
C ASP A 174 -17.77 12.27 23.55
N LYS A 175 -18.55 13.05 22.77
CA LYS A 175 -19.89 12.68 22.27
C LYS A 175 -19.92 12.23 20.80
N ILE A 176 -18.78 12.19 20.12
CA ILE A 176 -18.71 11.79 18.70
C ILE A 176 -18.97 10.27 18.51
N GLN A 177 -19.09 9.50 19.59
CA GLN A 177 -19.25 8.04 19.56
C GLN A 177 -20.65 7.53 19.16
N GLU A 178 -21.69 8.39 19.04
CA GLU A 178 -23.08 7.91 18.93
C GLU A 178 -23.91 8.34 17.70
N SER A 179 -23.42 9.16 16.78
CA SER A 179 -24.22 9.51 15.59
C SER A 179 -23.86 8.62 14.39
N SER A 180 -24.53 7.46 14.29
CA SER A 180 -24.58 6.64 13.07
C SER A 180 -25.42 7.25 11.95
N GLU A 181 -25.73 8.55 12.01
CA GLU A 181 -26.48 9.31 11.01
C GLU A 181 -25.76 10.65 10.80
N PHE A 182 -24.74 10.66 9.94
CA PHE A 182 -24.26 11.89 9.34
C PHE A 182 -23.88 11.57 7.89
N GLU A 183 -24.89 11.67 7.02
CA GLU A 183 -24.67 11.68 5.58
C GLU A 183 -23.86 12.92 5.21
N GLY A 184 -22.70 12.69 4.61
CA GLY A 184 -22.13 13.58 3.60
C GLY A 184 -22.01 15.06 3.93
N SER A 185 -21.16 15.44 4.88
CA SER A 185 -20.44 16.71 4.73
C SER A 185 -19.00 16.64 5.23
N SER A 186 -18.11 17.16 4.40
CA SER A 186 -16.67 17.22 4.63
C SER A 186 -16.40 18.15 5.80
N SER A 187 -16.00 17.60 6.95
CA SER A 187 -15.64 18.41 8.11
C SER A 187 -14.36 19.22 7.84
N THR A 188 -14.46 20.55 8.01
CA THR A 188 -13.32 21.47 7.94
C THR A 188 -12.95 21.88 9.38
N ILE A 189 -11.69 21.69 9.76
CA ILE A 189 -11.18 22.05 11.10
C ILE A 189 -10.66 23.50 11.05
N MET A 190 -11.30 24.40 11.78
CA MET A 190 -10.83 25.78 11.98
C MET A 190 -9.98 25.83 13.26
N VAL A 191 -8.70 26.19 13.14
CA VAL A 191 -7.83 26.51 14.28
C VAL A 191 -7.95 28.01 14.54
N SER A 192 -8.60 28.40 15.63
CA SER A 192 -8.68 29.81 16.03
C SER A 192 -7.34 30.26 16.61
N GLY A 193 -6.42 30.66 15.75
CA GLY A 193 -5.24 31.44 16.12
C GLY A 193 -5.60 32.92 16.15
N ASN A 194 -5.49 33.56 17.32
CA ASN A 194 -5.53 35.02 17.41
C ASN A 194 -4.22 35.58 16.86
N GLU A 195 -4.12 35.78 15.55
CA GLU A 195 -3.11 36.64 14.93
C GLU A 195 -3.80 37.52 13.90
N GLU A 196 -3.57 38.83 14.02
CA GLU A 196 -4.10 39.88 13.13
C GLU A 196 -3.75 39.53 11.67
N THR A 197 -4.75 39.21 10.85
CA THR A 197 -4.61 38.75 9.45
C THR A 197 -5.05 39.79 8.41
N ASP A 198 -5.21 41.06 8.83
CA ASP A 198 -5.71 42.15 7.96
C ASP A 198 -4.74 42.55 6.82
N ASP A 199 -3.51 42.00 6.78
CA ASP A 199 -2.46 42.40 5.82
C ASP A 199 -2.31 41.47 4.59
N ILE A 200 -3.06 40.36 4.50
CA ILE A 200 -2.93 39.40 3.39
C ILE A 200 -3.98 39.65 2.29
N GLU A 201 -5.19 40.05 2.67
CA GLU A 201 -6.32 40.22 1.74
C GLU A 201 -6.08 41.36 0.73
N SER A 202 -5.44 42.45 1.19
CA SER A 202 -5.08 43.60 0.32
C SER A 202 -4.00 43.29 -0.72
N LYS A 203 -3.13 42.30 -0.49
CA LYS A 203 -2.06 41.92 -1.44
C LYS A 203 -2.54 40.99 -2.55
N ILE A 204 -3.63 40.26 -2.33
CA ILE A 204 -4.18 39.32 -3.31
C ILE A 204 -5.00 40.09 -4.36
N GLU A 205 -5.73 41.14 -3.97
CA GLU A 205 -6.50 41.97 -4.91
C GLU A 205 -5.60 42.74 -5.90
N ASP A 206 -4.41 43.19 -5.47
CA ASP A 206 -3.44 43.86 -6.34
C ASP A 206 -2.79 42.93 -7.39
N LEU A 207 -2.81 41.61 -7.17
CA LEU A 207 -2.19 40.62 -8.05
C LEU A 207 -3.12 40.09 -9.15
N ILE A 208 -4.44 40.27 -9.01
CA ILE A 208 -5.46 39.71 -9.93
C ILE A 208 -6.11 40.83 -10.79
N GLY A 209 -5.49 42.01 -10.84
CA GLY A 209 -5.91 43.07 -11.75
C GLY A 209 -5.67 42.76 -13.22
N GLY A 210 -6.73 42.40 -13.96
CA GLY A 210 -6.78 42.55 -15.42
C GLY A 210 -7.45 41.41 -16.16
N ASP A 211 -8.61 41.72 -16.75
CA ASP A 211 -9.39 40.96 -17.75
C ASP A 211 -8.60 39.96 -18.61
N SER A 212 -9.17 38.75 -18.80
CA SER A 212 -9.12 37.87 -20.01
C SER A 212 -8.90 36.36 -19.75
N PHE A 213 -9.71 35.69 -18.91
CA PHE A 213 -9.56 34.21 -18.79
C PHE A 213 -10.86 33.37 -18.75
N LEU A 214 -12.01 33.92 -19.14
CA LEU A 214 -13.27 33.15 -19.22
C LEU A 214 -13.81 32.92 -20.65
N ASP A 215 -12.93 32.87 -21.65
CA ASP A 215 -13.36 32.65 -23.05
C ASP A 215 -12.95 31.28 -23.65
N SER A 216 -12.61 30.29 -22.81
CA SER A 216 -12.30 28.94 -23.32
C SER A 216 -12.78 27.82 -22.40
N ILE A 217 -14.08 27.57 -22.36
CA ILE A 217 -14.69 26.22 -22.41
C ILE A 217 -16.07 26.41 -23.03
N ASN A 218 -16.15 26.34 -24.35
CA ASN A 218 -17.41 26.13 -25.07
C ASN A 218 -17.14 24.94 -26.00
N ILE A 219 -17.53 23.73 -25.56
CA ILE A 219 -17.51 22.54 -26.41
C ILE A 219 -18.95 22.27 -26.83
N ASP A 220 -19.17 22.58 -28.11
CA ASP A 220 -20.35 22.31 -28.92
C ASP A 220 -20.92 20.90 -28.76
N SER A 221 -22.24 20.82 -28.65
CA SER A 221 -23.00 19.65 -29.13
C SER A 221 -24.38 20.10 -29.59
N ASN A 222 -24.47 20.61 -30.83
CA ASN A 222 -25.71 20.52 -31.60
C ASN A 222 -25.49 20.66 -33.12
N GLU A 223 -25.46 19.53 -33.86
CA GLU A 223 -25.69 19.52 -35.30
C GLU A 223 -27.18 19.26 -35.61
N LYS A 224 -27.85 20.37 -35.90
CA LYS A 224 -28.87 20.61 -36.93
C LYS A 224 -29.83 19.49 -37.37
N GLY A 225 -31.11 19.84 -37.32
CA GLY A 225 -32.14 19.33 -38.22
C GLY A 225 -33.49 20.03 -38.00
N ASN A 226 -33.65 21.23 -38.55
CA ASN A 226 -34.97 21.86 -38.75
C ASN A 226 -35.81 20.99 -39.68
N ASP A 227 -37.07 20.77 -39.35
CA ASP A 227 -38.14 21.05 -40.31
C ASP A 227 -39.45 21.40 -39.58
N SER A 228 -39.98 22.54 -40.00
CA SER A 228 -41.25 23.15 -39.68
C SER A 228 -42.45 22.28 -40.05
N LEU A 229 -43.55 22.38 -39.29
CA LEU A 229 -44.88 22.81 -39.78
C LEU A 229 -45.92 22.73 -38.64
N GLU A 230 -46.62 23.84 -38.42
CA GLU A 230 -47.90 23.91 -37.74
C GLU A 230 -48.95 23.08 -38.48
N SER A 231 -49.87 22.43 -37.76
CA SER A 231 -51.33 22.64 -37.85
C SER A 231 -52.10 21.48 -37.23
N GLU A 232 -52.89 21.82 -36.20
CA GLU A 232 -54.32 21.58 -36.09
C GLU A 232 -54.95 20.19 -36.41
N VAL A 233 -55.83 19.80 -35.48
CA VAL A 233 -57.11 19.06 -35.63
C VAL A 233 -57.11 17.56 -35.28
N ASP A 234 -58.07 17.26 -34.39
CA ASP A 234 -58.65 15.99 -33.88
C ASP A 234 -57.89 15.16 -32.83
#